data_AF-A0A918DZ93-F1
#
_entry.id   AF-A0A918DZ93-F1
#
_cell.length_a   1.000
_cell.length_b   1.000
_cell.length_c   1.000
_cell.angle_alpha   90.00
_cell.angle_beta   90.00
_cell.angle_gamma   90.00
#
_symmetry.space_group_name_H-M   'P 1'
#
loop_
_entity.id
_entity.type
_entity.pdbx_description
1 polymer ?
#
loop_
_entity_poly.entity_id
_entity_poly.type
_entity_poly.pdbx_seq_one_letter_code
_entity_poly.pdbx_strand_id
1 'polypeptide(L)'
;MATLKRRTFAALTAGLGTAAASLTFASSAHADFAWHCNDHAGPRGASKVCVQTVPDGYNASVVVGSDLNGHTVDFNLNCSNGRWFGDDGTFPVRYPQIRTYVFKVGQQGECWVKLYDYTTGMEWDSPLTSS
;
A
#
# COMPACT_ATOMS: atom_id res chain seq x y z
N MET A 1 -60.12 -18.45 49.08
CA MET A 1 -60.83 -17.39 48.33
C MET A 1 -59.77 -16.35 47.97
N ALA A 2 -59.44 -16.01 46.73
CA ALA A 2 -60.15 -16.09 45.46
C ALA A 2 -59.27 -16.67 44.32
N THR A 3 -59.95 -17.24 43.34
CA THR A 3 -59.46 -17.84 42.09
C THR A 3 -59.41 -16.78 40.98
N LEU A 4 -58.36 -16.76 40.14
CA LEU A 4 -58.41 -16.18 38.77
C LEU A 4 -57.26 -16.81 37.93
N LYS A 5 -57.52 -17.88 37.17
CA LYS A 5 -58.02 -18.00 35.78
C LYS A 5 -56.96 -17.71 34.69
N ARG A 6 -56.39 -18.82 34.19
CA ARG A 6 -55.59 -19.05 32.97
C ARG A 6 -55.95 -18.15 31.78
N ARG A 7 -54.94 -17.68 31.04
CA ARG A 7 -54.95 -17.64 29.56
C ARG A 7 -53.55 -17.90 29.02
N THR A 8 -53.42 -19.06 28.37
CA THR A 8 -52.31 -19.42 27.49
C THR A 8 -52.45 -18.64 26.18
N PHE A 9 -51.38 -18.02 25.71
CA PHE A 9 -51.19 -17.73 24.28
C PHE A 9 -49.75 -18.09 23.93
N ALA A 10 -49.61 -19.18 23.19
CA ALA A 10 -48.39 -19.48 22.46
C ALA A 10 -48.36 -18.60 21.20
N ALA A 11 -47.26 -17.91 20.97
CA ALA A 11 -46.93 -17.37 19.67
C ALA A 11 -45.52 -17.87 19.32
N LEU A 12 -45.48 -18.86 18.43
CA LEU A 12 -44.28 -19.20 17.66
C LEU A 12 -44.05 -18.05 16.67
N THR A 13 -42.92 -17.36 16.78
CA THR A 13 -42.36 -16.57 15.68
C THR A 13 -41.00 -17.14 15.35
N ALA A 14 -40.99 -18.03 14.36
CA ALA A 14 -39.81 -18.30 13.55
C ALA A 14 -39.56 -17.08 12.66
N GLY A 15 -38.32 -16.59 12.57
CA GLY A 15 -38.03 -15.47 11.69
C GLY A 15 -36.60 -14.96 11.75
N LEU A 16 -35.75 -15.61 10.94
CA LEU A 16 -34.50 -15.10 10.35
C LEU A 16 -33.39 -14.67 11.31
N GLY A 17 -32.54 -15.64 11.64
CA GLY A 17 -31.15 -15.33 11.98
C GLY A 17 -30.45 -14.71 10.77
N THR A 18 -30.19 -13.41 10.82
CA THR A 18 -29.14 -12.82 10.00
C THR A 18 -27.82 -13.20 10.64
N ALA A 19 -27.20 -14.28 10.14
CA ALA A 19 -25.77 -14.46 10.35
C ALA A 19 -25.08 -13.27 9.69
N ALA A 20 -24.69 -12.27 10.48
CA ALA A 20 -23.73 -11.27 10.03
C ALA A 20 -22.44 -12.03 9.77
N ALA A 21 -22.20 -12.39 8.50
CA ALA A 21 -20.95 -12.98 8.08
C ALA A 21 -19.86 -11.93 8.28
N SER A 22 -19.10 -12.07 9.37
CA SER A 22 -17.87 -11.31 9.57
C SER A 22 -16.89 -11.70 8.46
N LEU A 23 -16.76 -10.86 7.44
CA LEU A 23 -15.70 -10.97 6.44
C LEU A 23 -14.38 -10.62 7.13
N THR A 24 -13.69 -11.64 7.66
CA THR A 24 -12.31 -11.50 8.10
C THR A 24 -11.41 -11.52 6.87
N PHE A 25 -11.03 -10.34 6.37
CA PHE A 25 -9.92 -10.24 5.43
C PHE A 25 -8.63 -10.55 6.19
N ALA A 26 -8.16 -11.79 6.09
CA ALA A 26 -6.80 -12.13 6.48
C ALA A 26 -5.87 -11.48 5.45
N SER A 27 -5.37 -10.28 5.77
CA SER A 27 -4.30 -9.67 4.98
C SER A 27 -3.06 -10.55 5.20
N SER A 28 -2.62 -11.27 4.17
CA SER A 28 -1.32 -11.93 4.20
C SER A 28 -0.25 -10.85 4.31
N ALA A 29 0.41 -10.77 5.46
CA ALA A 29 1.63 -9.99 5.60
C ALA A 29 2.71 -10.68 4.74
N HIS A 30 2.86 -10.26 3.49
CA HIS A 30 3.97 -10.67 2.63
C HIS A 30 5.23 -9.94 3.09
N ALA A 31 5.96 -10.56 4.02
CA ALA A 31 7.33 -10.15 4.34
C ALA A 31 8.28 -10.71 3.27
N ASP A 32 8.26 -10.09 2.08
CA ASP A 32 9.32 -10.28 1.10
C ASP A 32 10.42 -9.25 1.36
N PHE A 33 11.56 -9.74 1.84
CA PHE A 33 12.75 -8.93 2.09
C PHE A 33 13.61 -8.76 0.84
N ALA A 34 13.12 -9.13 -0.35
CA ALA A 34 13.77 -8.83 -1.62
C ALA A 34 13.41 -7.43 -2.13
N TRP A 35 14.29 -6.86 -2.94
CA TRP A 35 13.97 -5.67 -3.72
C TRP A 35 13.28 -6.08 -5.00
N HIS A 36 12.10 -5.51 -5.25
CA HIS A 36 11.38 -5.62 -6.51
C HIS A 36 11.50 -4.29 -7.25
N CYS A 37 12.01 -4.31 -8.48
CA CYS A 37 12.39 -3.11 -9.21
C CYS A 37 11.80 -3.11 -10.61
N ASN A 38 11.33 -1.94 -11.07
CA ASN A 38 11.07 -1.67 -12.48
C ASN A 38 12.17 -0.77 -13.04
N ASP A 39 12.64 -1.11 -14.23
CA ASP A 39 13.49 -0.26 -15.05
C ASP A 39 12.63 0.75 -15.80
N HIS A 40 12.95 2.04 -15.65
CA HIS A 40 12.34 3.14 -16.40
C HIS A 40 13.37 3.65 -17.40
N ALA A 41 13.18 3.27 -18.67
CA ALA A 41 14.09 3.67 -19.74
C ALA A 41 13.70 5.05 -20.30
N GLY A 42 14.59 6.02 -20.16
CA GLY A 42 14.50 7.33 -20.78
C GLY A 42 15.48 7.50 -21.94
N PRO A 43 15.27 8.52 -22.81
CA PRO A 43 16.15 8.80 -23.94
C PRO A 43 17.58 9.22 -23.53
N ARG A 44 17.79 9.55 -22.25
CA ARG A 44 19.07 10.01 -21.71
C ARG A 44 19.72 9.03 -20.75
N GLY A 45 19.08 7.91 -20.41
CA GLY A 45 19.52 6.95 -19.41
C GLY A 45 18.35 6.14 -18.87
N ALA A 46 18.64 5.08 -18.10
CA ALA A 46 17.62 4.31 -17.41
C ALA A 46 17.75 4.53 -15.90
N SER A 47 16.62 4.80 -15.26
CA SER A 47 16.48 4.82 -13.81
C SER A 47 15.75 3.58 -13.33
N LYS A 48 15.83 3.26 -12.03
CA LYS A 48 15.08 2.14 -11.44
C LYS A 48 14.30 2.61 -10.24
N VAL A 49 13.05 2.19 -10.12
CA VAL A 49 12.23 2.42 -8.91
C VAL A 49 11.96 1.07 -8.27
N CYS A 50 12.24 0.94 -6.97
CA CYS A 50 12.18 -0.31 -6.26
C CYS A 50 11.39 -0.20 -4.95
N VAL A 51 10.82 -1.33 -4.54
CA VAL A 51 10.16 -1.52 -3.25
C VAL A 51 10.65 -2.81 -2.58
N GLN A 52 10.66 -2.82 -1.26
CA GLN A 52 10.98 -3.97 -0.42
C GLN A 52 10.11 -3.93 0.84
N THR A 53 9.60 -5.07 1.31
CA THR A 53 8.96 -5.14 2.63
C THR A 53 10.02 -5.19 3.73
N VAL A 54 9.82 -4.41 4.79
CA VAL A 54 10.68 -4.38 5.99
C VAL A 54 9.80 -4.57 7.23
N PRO A 55 10.34 -4.93 8.42
CA PRO A 55 9.51 -5.32 9.57
C PRO A 55 8.41 -4.32 9.95
N ASP A 56 8.71 -3.02 9.86
CA ASP A 56 7.79 -1.94 10.26
C ASP A 56 7.13 -1.19 9.08
N GLY A 57 7.17 -1.75 7.87
CA GLY A 57 6.51 -1.18 6.69
C GLY A 57 7.26 -1.48 5.40
N TYR A 58 7.60 -0.43 4.64
CA TYR A 58 8.11 -0.57 3.28
C TYR A 58 9.31 0.35 3.05
N ASN A 59 10.32 -0.17 2.36
CA ASN A 59 11.47 0.58 1.91
C ASN A 59 11.33 0.86 0.42
N ALA A 60 11.48 2.12 0.04
CA ALA A 60 11.49 2.60 -1.32
C ALA A 60 12.92 2.96 -1.73
N SER A 61 13.24 2.76 -3.01
CA SER A 61 14.51 3.17 -3.57
C SER A 61 14.34 3.69 -4.99
N VAL A 62 15.10 4.71 -5.35
CA VAL A 62 15.32 5.10 -6.75
C VAL A 62 16.82 5.06 -7.03
N VAL A 63 17.18 4.29 -8.06
CA VAL A 63 18.50 4.35 -8.69
C VAL A 63 18.40 5.38 -9.80
N VAL A 64 18.99 6.55 -9.56
CA VAL A 64 18.89 7.71 -10.44
C VAL A 64 19.76 7.46 -11.67
N GLY A 65 19.13 7.42 -12.84
CA GLY A 65 19.77 7.51 -14.15
C GLY A 65 19.95 8.97 -14.59
N SER A 66 20.65 9.18 -15.71
CA SER A 66 20.89 10.51 -16.28
C SER A 66 19.62 11.21 -16.79
N ASP A 67 18.53 10.48 -16.95
CA ASP A 67 17.18 10.96 -17.26
C ASP A 67 16.49 11.68 -16.08
N LEU A 68 16.90 11.42 -14.84
CA LEU A 68 16.45 12.14 -13.64
C LEU A 68 17.45 13.17 -13.12
N ASN A 69 18.57 13.41 -13.81
CA ASN A 69 19.61 14.28 -13.26
C ASN A 69 19.13 15.73 -13.07
N GLY A 70 19.07 16.19 -11.82
CA GLY A 70 18.61 17.53 -11.47
C GLY A 70 17.09 17.65 -11.31
N HIS A 71 16.36 16.52 -11.37
CA HIS A 71 14.91 16.52 -11.20
C HIS A 71 14.52 16.61 -9.72
N THR A 72 13.33 17.13 -9.46
CA THR A 72 12.69 17.17 -8.15
C THR A 72 11.60 16.10 -8.10
N VAL A 73 11.74 15.14 -7.18
CA VAL A 73 10.91 13.93 -7.13
C VAL A 73 10.36 13.67 -5.74
N ASP A 74 9.36 12.79 -5.62
CA ASP A 74 8.70 12.45 -4.36
C ASP A 74 8.30 10.96 -4.32
N PHE A 75 8.56 10.30 -3.19
CA PHE A 75 8.19 8.91 -2.97
C PHE A 75 6.80 8.80 -2.37
N ASN A 76 6.00 7.91 -2.94
CA ASN A 76 4.63 7.68 -2.54
C ASN A 76 4.35 6.18 -2.50
N LEU A 77 3.89 5.66 -1.38
CA LEU A 77 3.50 4.26 -1.24
C LEU A 77 2.03 4.08 -1.58
N ASN A 78 1.72 3.17 -2.49
CA ASN A 78 0.37 2.78 -2.84
C ASN A 78 0.21 1.28 -2.52
N CYS A 79 -0.94 0.90 -1.99
CA CYS A 79 -1.22 -0.48 -1.61
C CYS A 79 -2.45 -1.01 -2.34
N SER A 80 -2.47 -2.32 -2.61
CA SER A 80 -3.56 -2.98 -3.36
C SER A 80 -4.92 -2.91 -2.65
N ASN A 81 -4.90 -2.68 -1.33
CA ASN A 81 -6.07 -2.40 -0.51
C ASN A 81 -6.61 -0.96 -0.63
N GLY A 82 -6.06 -0.14 -1.53
CA GLY A 82 -6.48 1.24 -1.77
C GLY A 82 -5.91 2.27 -0.78
N ARG A 83 -5.07 1.85 0.18
CA ARG A 83 -4.38 2.78 1.07
C ARG A 83 -3.21 3.43 0.35
N TRP A 84 -2.95 4.68 0.72
CA TRP A 84 -1.85 5.48 0.21
C TRP A 84 -1.15 6.18 1.37
N PHE A 85 0.18 6.29 1.27
CA PHE A 85 1.02 6.96 2.24
C PHE A 85 2.06 7.79 1.49
N GLY A 86 2.08 9.09 1.75
CA GLY A 86 3.13 10.01 1.33
C GLY A 86 3.52 10.85 2.54
N ASP A 87 4.81 11.10 2.72
CA ASP A 87 5.33 11.49 4.03
C ASP A 87 6.72 12.14 4.05
N ASP A 88 7.26 12.62 2.92
CA ASP A 88 8.37 13.58 2.95
C ASP A 88 8.43 14.37 1.64
N GLY A 89 8.22 15.68 1.72
CA GLY A 89 8.05 16.54 0.55
C GLY A 89 9.16 16.41 -0.49
N THR A 90 8.88 16.94 -1.69
CA THR A 90 9.74 16.77 -2.86
C THR A 90 11.24 17.01 -2.59
N PHE A 91 12.10 16.16 -3.12
CA PHE A 91 13.56 16.27 -2.99
C PHE A 91 14.27 16.27 -4.34
N PRO A 92 15.38 17.02 -4.50
CA PRO A 92 16.16 16.97 -5.71
C PRO A 92 17.04 15.71 -5.75
N VAL A 93 17.16 15.14 -6.95
CA VAL A 93 18.07 14.01 -7.26
C VAL A 93 19.15 14.42 -8.24
N ARG A 94 20.32 13.79 -8.16
CA ARG A 94 21.43 14.01 -9.10
C ARG A 94 22.03 12.69 -9.55
N TYR A 95 22.33 12.57 -10.83
CA TYR A 95 23.02 11.40 -11.35
C TYR A 95 24.53 11.49 -11.04
N PRO A 96 25.20 10.39 -10.62
CA PRO A 96 24.65 9.11 -10.18
C PRO A 96 24.30 9.13 -8.69
N GLN A 97 23.11 8.69 -8.32
CA GLN A 97 22.68 8.63 -6.93
C GLN A 97 21.71 7.48 -6.70
N ILE A 98 21.71 6.97 -5.47
CA ILE A 98 20.61 6.16 -4.94
C ILE A 98 19.97 6.95 -3.80
N ARG A 99 18.65 7.08 -3.84
CA ARG A 99 17.84 7.63 -2.73
C ARG A 99 16.93 6.55 -2.21
N THR A 100 16.80 6.49 -0.89
CA THR A 100 15.89 5.56 -0.22
C THR A 100 14.99 6.29 0.76
N TYR A 101 13.80 5.75 0.99
CA TYR A 101 12.84 6.25 1.96
C TYR A 101 12.10 5.09 2.62
N VAL A 102 11.83 5.20 3.92
CA VAL A 102 11.15 4.14 4.68
C VAL A 102 9.79 4.63 5.14
N PHE A 103 8.74 4.04 4.57
CA PHE A 103 7.36 4.22 5.01
C PHE A 103 7.12 3.39 6.26
N LYS A 104 7.14 4.01 7.45
CA LYS A 104 6.90 3.35 8.74
C LYS A 104 5.41 3.24 9.05
N VAL A 105 4.69 2.54 8.18
CA VAL A 105 3.22 2.48 8.20
C VAL A 105 2.70 1.12 8.68
N GLY A 106 3.59 0.25 9.15
CA GLY A 106 3.28 -1.15 9.45
C GLY A 106 2.97 -1.95 8.18
N GLN A 107 2.62 -3.21 8.35
CA GLN A 107 2.28 -4.09 7.24
C GLN A 107 0.91 -3.74 6.65
N GLN A 108 0.86 -3.53 5.34
CA GLN A 108 -0.34 -3.14 4.59
C GLN A 108 -0.75 -4.18 3.52
N GLY A 109 -0.02 -5.28 3.39
CA GLY A 109 -0.20 -6.26 2.32
C GLY A 109 0.69 -5.94 1.13
N GLU A 110 0.19 -6.14 -0.09
CA GLU A 110 0.93 -5.83 -1.31
C GLU A 110 0.92 -4.33 -1.59
N CYS A 111 2.10 -3.75 -1.74
CA CYS A 111 2.25 -2.34 -2.06
C CYS A 111 3.29 -2.14 -3.16
N TRP A 112 3.25 -0.96 -3.78
CA TRP A 112 4.23 -0.50 -4.74
C TRP A 112 4.55 0.97 -4.47
N VAL A 113 5.73 1.37 -4.90
CA VAL A 113 6.19 2.75 -4.81
C VAL A 113 5.84 3.45 -6.11
N LYS A 114 5.27 4.64 -6.02
CA LYS A 114 5.25 5.63 -7.08
C LYS A 114 6.27 6.71 -6.76
N LEU A 115 7.11 7.03 -7.72
CA LEU A 115 7.99 8.18 -7.73
C LEU A 115 7.36 9.23 -8.65
N TYR A 116 6.89 10.33 -8.07
CA TYR A 116 6.37 11.46 -8.84
C TYR A 116 7.52 12.40 -9.19
N ASP A 117 7.72 12.69 -10.47
CA ASP A 117 8.67 13.70 -10.94
C ASP A 117 7.96 15.03 -11.16
N TYR A 118 8.12 15.96 -10.22
CA TYR A 118 7.52 17.29 -10.28
C TYR A 118 8.15 18.20 -11.34
N THR A 119 9.30 17.81 -11.89
CA THR A 119 9.96 18.54 -12.98
C THR A 119 9.23 18.35 -14.30
N THR A 120 8.74 17.13 -14.55
CA THR A 120 8.15 16.72 -15.84
C THR A 120 6.66 16.38 -15.74
N GLY A 121 6.14 16.16 -14.53
CA GLY A 121 4.78 15.66 -14.29
C GLY A 121 4.62 14.16 -14.54
N MET A 122 5.72 13.41 -14.72
CA MET A 122 5.67 11.96 -14.95
C MET A 122 5.61 11.17 -13.64
N GLU A 123 5.00 10.00 -13.69
CA GLU A 123 4.95 9.03 -12.58
C GLU A 123 5.68 7.76 -12.98
N TRP A 124 6.58 7.31 -12.11
CA TRP A 124 7.32 6.06 -12.29
C TRP A 124 7.04 5.13 -11.13
N ASP A 125 6.83 3.85 -11.39
CA ASP A 125 6.43 2.89 -10.36
C ASP A 125 7.46 1.76 -10.17
N SER A 126 7.50 1.20 -8.96
CA SER A 126 8.00 -0.15 -8.75
C SER A 126 6.90 -1.17 -9.08
N PRO A 127 7.23 -2.46 -9.25
CA PRO A 127 6.21 -3.50 -9.22
C PRO A 127 5.62 -3.65 -7.80
N LEU A 128 4.63 -4.54 -7.63
CA LEU A 128 4.13 -4.93 -6.32
C LEU A 128 5.21 -5.72 -5.55
N THR A 129 5.20 -5.63 -4.22
CA THR A 129 6.07 -6.41 -3.31
C THR A 129 5.91 -7.94 -3.38
N SER A 130 5.04 -8.47 -4.25
CA SER A 130 4.85 -9.90 -4.47
C SER A 130 5.23 -10.35 -5.89
N SER A 131 5.83 -9.47 -6.67
CA SER A 131 6.12 -9.66 -8.11
C SER A 131 7.43 -10.39 -8.37
#